data_AF-A0A371XYY1-F1
#
_entry.id   AF-A0A371XYY1-F1
#
_cell.length_a   1.000
_cell.length_b   1.000
_cell.length_c   1.000
_cell.angle_alpha   90.00
_cell.angle_beta   90.00
_cell.angle_gamma   90.00
#
_symmetry.space_group_name_H-M   'P 1'
#
loop_
_entity.id
_entity.type
_entity.pdbx_description
1 polymer ?
#
loop_
_entity_poly.entity_id
_entity_poly.type
_entity_poly.pdbx_seq_one_letter_code
_entity_poly.pdbx_strand_id
1 'polypeptide(L)'
;MTSPPASPYVEPGVVDGAPHNGDNNAYRRTGDMSPAGEKAARREAARIEPVLKRLWGQKEWDPESVRAALLKLGYAEEGSGDAGERAGGTLGVRGMDARYETDHYVTPEGAQVGLRVRADACVTAFVQETNYGVKVNGPYMETGCFEPPYGH
;
A
#
# COMPACT_ATOMS: atom_id res chain seq x y z
N MET A 1 -37.40 41.29 24.01
CA MET A 1 -38.12 40.28 23.22
C MET A 1 -37.60 40.41 21.79
N THR A 2 -37.13 39.43 21.03
CA THR A 2 -36.85 37.99 21.21
C THR A 2 -36.04 37.60 19.96
N SER A 3 -34.93 36.87 20.11
CA SER A 3 -34.17 36.28 19.00
C SER A 3 -34.94 35.15 18.30
N PRO A 4 -34.72 34.91 17.00
CA PRO A 4 -34.89 33.59 16.40
C PRO A 4 -33.53 32.87 16.19
N PRO A 5 -33.55 31.53 16.07
CA PRO A 5 -32.49 30.65 16.56
C PRO A 5 -31.33 30.42 15.58
N ALA A 6 -30.16 30.17 16.15
CA ALA A 6 -29.02 29.57 15.47
C ALA A 6 -29.35 28.14 15.02
N SER A 7 -28.97 27.79 13.79
CA SER A 7 -28.73 26.41 13.36
C SER A 7 -27.24 26.24 13.02
N PRO A 8 -26.67 25.05 13.27
CA PRO A 8 -25.23 24.85 13.44
C PRO A 8 -24.51 24.41 12.15
N TYR A 9 -23.16 24.42 12.19
CA TYR A 9 -22.21 23.85 11.22
C TYR A 9 -21.99 24.64 9.91
N VAL A 10 -20.77 24.85 9.39
CA VAL A 10 -19.53 24.04 9.35
C VAL A 10 -18.31 25.00 9.35
N GLU A 11 -17.25 24.71 10.11
CA GLU A 11 -15.90 25.23 9.82
C GLU A 11 -15.22 24.38 8.74
N PRO A 12 -14.72 24.99 7.65
CA PRO A 12 -13.51 24.44 7.08
C PRO A 12 -12.55 25.52 6.55
N GLY A 13 -11.28 25.41 6.93
CA GLY A 13 -10.21 25.90 6.09
C GLY A 13 -9.31 26.95 6.72
N VAL A 14 -8.62 26.61 7.80
CA VAL A 14 -7.28 27.14 8.03
C VAL A 14 -6.36 25.96 8.35
N VAL A 15 -5.99 25.23 7.31
CA VAL A 15 -4.74 24.46 7.32
C VAL A 15 -3.64 25.43 6.94
N ASP A 16 -3.08 26.09 7.94
CA ASP A 16 -1.81 26.82 7.81
C ASP A 16 -0.69 25.78 7.71
N GLY A 17 -0.47 25.29 6.49
CA GLY A 17 0.62 24.41 6.12
C GLY A 17 1.48 25.10 5.07
N ALA A 18 2.78 25.19 5.34
CA ALA A 18 3.76 25.93 4.55
C ALA A 18 3.64 25.75 3.01
N PRO A 19 3.96 26.78 2.19
CA PRO A 19 3.36 26.97 0.86
C PRO A 19 3.78 26.00 -0.26
N HIS A 20 4.61 24.98 -0.03
CA HIS A 20 5.22 24.18 -1.11
C HIS A 20 5.29 22.66 -0.87
N ASN A 21 4.56 22.11 0.11
CA ASN A 21 4.58 20.65 0.36
C ASN A 21 3.87 19.80 -0.70
N GLY A 22 3.03 20.40 -1.55
CA GLY A 22 2.22 19.68 -2.54
C GLY A 22 3.01 19.14 -3.73
N ASP A 23 4.08 19.82 -4.13
CA ASP A 23 4.77 19.56 -5.41
C ASP A 23 5.87 18.49 -5.26
N ASN A 24 6.58 18.44 -4.13
CA ASN A 24 7.71 17.52 -3.94
C ASN A 24 7.31 16.06 -3.70
N ASN A 25 6.02 15.78 -3.47
CA ASN A 25 5.50 14.42 -3.23
C ASN A 25 4.48 13.97 -4.29
N ALA A 26 4.38 14.67 -5.43
CA ALA A 26 3.40 14.34 -6.47
C ALA A 26 3.52 12.88 -6.96
N TYR A 27 4.75 12.34 -7.03
CA TYR A 27 5.02 10.94 -7.39
C TYR A 27 4.46 9.92 -6.37
N ARG A 28 4.25 10.34 -5.12
CA ARG A 28 3.63 9.51 -4.06
C ARG A 28 2.11 9.60 -4.05
N ARG A 29 1.50 10.46 -4.86
CA ARG A 29 0.03 10.52 -4.96
C ARG A 29 -0.44 9.25 -5.66
N THR A 30 -1.23 8.49 -4.93
CA THR A 30 -1.94 7.34 -5.49
C THR A 30 -3.01 7.85 -6.44
N GLY A 31 -3.26 7.12 -7.52
CA GLY A 31 -4.42 7.36 -8.37
C GLY A 31 -5.72 7.24 -7.57
N ASP A 32 -6.80 7.79 -8.14
CA ASP A 32 -8.13 7.65 -7.56
C ASP A 32 -8.55 6.19 -7.52
N MET A 33 -9.37 5.85 -6.51
CA MET A 33 -9.89 4.51 -6.30
C MET A 33 -11.41 4.60 -6.14
N SER A 34 -12.15 3.79 -6.91
CA SER A 34 -13.60 3.73 -6.79
C SER A 34 -14.02 3.09 -5.46
N PRO A 35 -15.24 3.37 -4.93
CA PRO A 35 -15.75 2.69 -3.74
C PRO A 35 -15.81 1.17 -3.87
N ALA A 36 -16.07 0.66 -5.08
CA ALA A 36 -16.02 -0.78 -5.37
C ALA A 36 -14.59 -1.34 -5.34
N GLY A 37 -13.63 -0.57 -5.87
CA GLY A 37 -12.19 -0.82 -5.76
C GLY A 37 -11.74 -0.92 -4.31
N GLU A 38 -12.06 0.10 -3.52
CA GLU A 38 -11.72 0.17 -2.10
C GLU A 38 -12.29 -1.02 -1.31
N LYS A 39 -13.58 -1.33 -1.51
CA LYS A 39 -14.21 -2.48 -0.84
C LYS A 39 -13.52 -3.80 -1.19
N ALA A 40 -13.17 -4.00 -2.45
CA ALA A 40 -12.46 -5.21 -2.88
C ALA A 40 -11.05 -5.28 -2.27
N ALA A 41 -10.29 -4.18 -2.32
CA ALA A 41 -8.94 -4.13 -1.79
C ALA A 41 -8.90 -4.27 -0.26
N ARG A 42 -9.87 -3.71 0.47
CA ARG A 42 -10.00 -3.92 1.93
C ARG A 42 -10.23 -5.40 2.29
N ARG A 43 -10.99 -6.13 1.48
CA ARG A 43 -11.18 -7.58 1.68
C ARG A 43 -9.85 -8.33 1.52
N GLU A 44 -9.07 -8.01 0.49
CA GLU A 44 -7.78 -8.67 0.27
C GLU A 44 -6.74 -8.26 1.32
N ALA A 45 -6.72 -7.00 1.75
CA ALA A 45 -5.89 -6.53 2.85
C ALA A 45 -6.16 -7.34 4.13
N ALA A 46 -7.43 -7.57 4.48
CA ALA A 46 -7.82 -8.39 5.62
C ALA A 46 -7.41 -9.88 5.50
N ARG A 47 -7.19 -10.38 4.28
CA ARG A 47 -6.67 -11.75 4.04
C ARG A 47 -5.15 -11.82 4.16
N ILE A 48 -4.45 -10.78 3.70
CA ILE A 48 -2.99 -10.69 3.68
C ILE A 48 -2.42 -10.40 5.07
N GLU A 49 -3.01 -9.45 5.79
CA GLU A 49 -2.50 -8.95 7.07
C GLU A 49 -2.18 -10.05 8.10
N PRO A 50 -3.07 -11.04 8.38
CA PRO A 50 -2.74 -12.10 9.34
C PRO A 50 -1.59 -13.00 8.87
N VAL A 51 -1.38 -13.16 7.56
CA VAL A 51 -0.25 -13.93 7.01
C VAL A 51 1.05 -13.18 7.24
N LEU A 52 1.10 -11.89 6.93
CA LEU A 52 2.29 -11.06 7.17
C LEU A 52 2.62 -10.98 8.66
N LYS A 53 1.60 -10.82 9.52
CA LYS A 53 1.78 -10.86 10.98
C LYS A 53 2.42 -12.17 11.44
N ARG A 54 1.97 -13.31 10.91
CA ARG A 54 2.53 -14.62 11.26
C ARG A 54 4.00 -14.72 10.81
N LEU A 55 4.29 -14.36 9.57
CA LEU A 55 5.64 -14.38 9.00
C LEU A 55 6.59 -13.49 9.80
N TRP A 56 6.16 -12.28 10.16
CA TRP A 56 6.91 -11.38 11.03
C TRP A 56 7.23 -12.02 12.39
N GLY A 57 6.24 -12.66 13.02
CA GLY A 57 6.45 -13.40 14.28
C GLY A 57 7.38 -14.60 14.16
N GLN A 58 7.47 -15.21 12.97
CA GLN A 58 8.37 -16.33 12.65
C GLN A 58 9.75 -15.86 12.17
N LYS A 59 9.94 -14.55 12.00
CA LYS A 59 11.13 -13.95 11.40
C LYS A 59 11.39 -14.36 9.94
N GLU A 60 10.31 -14.64 9.20
CA GLU A 60 10.33 -15.04 7.79
C GLU A 60 9.89 -13.87 6.90
N TRP A 61 10.72 -12.84 6.81
CA TRP A 61 10.44 -11.61 6.04
C TRP A 61 11.13 -11.55 4.68
N ASP A 62 11.86 -12.59 4.29
CA ASP A 62 12.50 -12.64 2.98
C ASP A 62 11.45 -12.73 1.85
N PRO A 63 11.75 -12.19 0.65
CA PRO A 63 10.80 -12.17 -0.46
C PRO A 63 10.29 -13.55 -0.91
N GLU A 64 11.08 -14.62 -0.75
CA GLU A 64 10.70 -15.97 -1.17
C GLU A 64 9.66 -16.56 -0.22
N SER A 65 9.90 -16.50 1.08
CA SER A 65 8.95 -16.94 2.12
C SER A 65 7.63 -16.18 2.04
N VAL A 66 7.69 -14.86 1.85
CA VAL A 66 6.51 -14.00 1.71
C VAL A 66 5.72 -14.37 0.46
N ARG A 67 6.39 -14.51 -0.69
CA ARG A 67 5.76 -14.95 -1.95
C ARG A 67 5.08 -16.31 -1.78
N ALA A 68 5.81 -17.30 -1.27
CA ALA A 68 5.28 -18.65 -1.07
C ALA A 68 4.06 -18.68 -0.15
N ALA A 69 4.05 -17.86 0.90
CA ALA A 69 2.92 -17.76 1.82
C ALA A 69 1.70 -17.10 1.18
N LEU A 70 1.88 -16.04 0.38
CA LEU A 70 0.79 -15.33 -0.28
C LEU A 70 0.22 -16.10 -1.47
N LEU A 71 1.04 -16.84 -2.22
CA LEU A 71 0.56 -17.72 -3.29
C LEU A 71 -0.37 -18.83 -2.76
N LYS A 72 -0.16 -19.30 -1.52
CA LYS A 72 -1.08 -20.26 -0.85
C LYS A 72 -2.48 -19.69 -0.59
N LEU A 73 -2.66 -18.37 -0.69
CA LEU A 73 -3.98 -17.72 -0.63
C LEU A 73 -4.73 -17.74 -1.98
N GLY A 74 -4.10 -18.26 -3.04
CA GLY A 74 -4.66 -18.38 -4.38
C GLY A 74 -4.39 -17.18 -5.30
N TYR A 75 -3.53 -16.24 -4.89
CA TYR A 75 -3.11 -15.15 -5.76
C TYR A 75 -2.25 -15.65 -6.90
N ALA A 76 -2.30 -14.94 -8.02
CA ALA A 76 -1.46 -15.22 -9.17
C ALA A 76 -0.30 -14.26 -9.25
N GLU A 77 0.86 -14.75 -9.68
CA GLU A 77 2.05 -13.92 -9.79
C GLU A 77 1.99 -13.02 -11.02
N GLU A 78 2.47 -11.77 -10.88
CA GLU A 78 2.63 -10.83 -12.00
C GLU A 78 3.52 -11.43 -13.10
N GLY A 79 3.05 -11.43 -14.35
CA GLY A 79 3.76 -12.04 -15.49
C GLY A 79 3.39 -13.51 -15.78
N SER A 80 2.57 -14.14 -14.94
CA SER A 80 1.98 -15.46 -15.26
C SER A 80 0.94 -15.27 -16.37
N GLY A 81 1.29 -15.57 -17.62
CA GLY A 81 0.53 -15.25 -18.84
C GLY A 81 -0.88 -15.85 -19.00
N ASP A 82 -1.47 -16.39 -17.94
CA ASP A 82 -2.88 -16.73 -17.95
C ASP A 82 -3.69 -15.43 -17.82
N ALA A 83 -4.84 -15.33 -18.50
CA ALA A 83 -5.74 -14.16 -18.48
C ALA A 83 -7.17 -14.44 -17.93
N GLY A 84 -7.46 -15.65 -17.42
CA GLY A 84 -8.73 -15.96 -16.72
C GLY A 84 -8.91 -15.29 -15.35
N GLU A 85 -10.16 -15.15 -14.87
CA GLU A 85 -10.53 -14.60 -13.54
C GLU A 85 -9.70 -15.23 -12.40
N ARG A 86 -8.71 -14.49 -11.87
CA ARG A 86 -7.83 -14.99 -10.79
C ARG A 86 -8.30 -14.49 -9.45
N ALA A 87 -8.16 -15.34 -8.43
CA ALA A 87 -8.69 -15.10 -7.10
C ALA A 87 -8.08 -13.85 -6.46
N GLY A 88 -8.78 -12.72 -6.57
CA GLY A 88 -8.52 -11.52 -5.78
C GLY A 88 -7.46 -10.56 -6.32
N GLY A 89 -6.65 -10.93 -7.33
CA GLY A 89 -5.73 -10.00 -7.98
C GLY A 89 -4.40 -10.60 -8.47
N THR A 90 -3.52 -9.72 -8.97
CA THR A 90 -2.15 -10.04 -9.40
C THR A 90 -1.15 -9.61 -8.35
N LEU A 91 -0.34 -10.55 -7.87
CA LEU A 91 0.63 -10.39 -6.79
C LEU A 91 2.04 -10.15 -7.34
N GLY A 92 2.66 -9.07 -6.87
CA GLY A 92 4.10 -8.86 -6.92
C GLY A 92 4.69 -8.89 -5.51
N VAL A 93 5.84 -9.56 -5.37
CA VAL A 93 6.67 -9.53 -4.16
C VAL A 93 8.10 -9.23 -4.57
N ARG A 94 8.76 -8.31 -3.85
CA ARG A 94 10.16 -7.93 -4.11
C ARG A 94 10.86 -7.58 -2.80
N GLY A 95 12.20 -7.50 -2.83
CA GLY A 95 12.97 -6.99 -1.69
C GLY A 95 12.66 -5.52 -1.41
N MET A 96 13.06 -5.04 -0.24
CA MET A 96 12.96 -3.62 0.09
C MET A 96 13.83 -2.78 -0.86
N ASP A 97 13.40 -1.56 -1.15
CA ASP A 97 14.22 -0.61 -1.91
C ASP A 97 15.44 -0.15 -1.09
N ALA A 98 16.57 0.07 -1.76
CA ALA A 98 17.74 0.68 -1.14
C ALA A 98 17.44 2.13 -0.74
N ARG A 99 17.91 2.55 0.43
CA ARG A 99 17.80 3.93 0.93
C ARG A 99 19.16 4.46 1.35
N TYR A 100 19.39 5.75 1.14
CA TYR A 100 20.64 6.38 1.55
C TYR A 100 20.59 6.71 3.04
N GLU A 101 21.50 6.15 3.82
CA GLU A 101 21.66 6.40 5.24
C GLU A 101 23.04 7.02 5.49
N THR A 102 23.08 8.22 6.08
CA THR A 102 24.26 9.00 6.45
C THR A 102 25.29 9.25 5.33
N ASP A 103 25.96 8.20 4.86
CA ASP A 103 27.06 8.21 3.90
C ASP A 103 27.05 7.03 2.91
N HIS A 104 26.08 6.13 2.97
CA HIS A 104 26.00 4.96 2.07
C HIS A 104 24.56 4.50 1.80
N TYR A 105 24.38 3.67 0.78
CA TYR A 105 23.10 3.00 0.53
C TYR A 105 22.97 1.74 1.38
N VAL A 106 21.86 1.63 2.10
CA VAL A 106 21.46 0.46 2.88
C VAL A 106 20.22 -0.13 2.24
N THR A 107 20.22 -1.45 2.01
CA THR A 107 19.01 -2.18 1.65
C THR A 107 18.52 -2.94 2.88
N PRO A 108 17.44 -2.50 3.53
CA PRO A 108 16.94 -3.19 4.71
C PRO A 108 16.43 -4.58 4.34
N GLU A 109 16.60 -5.55 5.24
CA GLU A 109 15.99 -6.86 5.06
C GLU A 109 14.46 -6.77 5.14
N GLY A 110 13.80 -7.53 4.28
CA GLY A 110 12.34 -7.58 4.23
C GLY A 110 11.82 -7.76 2.82
N ALA A 111 10.51 -7.68 2.72
CA ALA A 111 9.80 -7.77 1.46
C ALA A 111 8.72 -6.70 1.36
N GLN A 112 8.60 -6.14 0.16
CA GLN A 112 7.45 -5.37 -0.27
C GLN A 112 6.48 -6.25 -1.05
N VAL A 113 5.20 -5.97 -0.90
CA VAL A 113 4.10 -6.66 -1.55
C VAL A 113 3.22 -5.64 -2.24
N GLY A 114 2.98 -5.85 -3.53
CA GLY A 114 1.98 -5.12 -4.30
C GLY A 114 0.97 -6.08 -4.87
N LEU A 115 -0.29 -5.99 -4.44
CA LEU A 115 -1.39 -6.77 -5.00
C LEU A 115 -2.32 -5.85 -5.79
N ARG A 116 -2.49 -6.10 -7.09
CA ARG A 116 -3.46 -5.42 -7.94
C ARG A 116 -4.79 -6.14 -7.91
N VAL A 117 -5.76 -5.57 -7.20
CA VAL A 117 -7.09 -6.16 -6.99
C VAL A 117 -8.05 -5.80 -8.12
N ARG A 118 -7.95 -4.54 -8.58
CA ARG A 118 -8.65 -3.98 -9.74
C ARG A 118 -7.71 -3.03 -10.48
N ALA A 119 -8.14 -2.54 -11.65
CA ALA A 119 -7.37 -1.56 -12.41
C ALA A 119 -7.08 -0.28 -11.59
N ASP A 120 -8.00 0.10 -10.69
CA ASP A 120 -7.98 1.30 -9.86
C ASP A 120 -7.68 1.03 -8.37
N ALA A 121 -7.38 -0.22 -7.99
CA ALA A 121 -7.26 -0.59 -6.57
C ALA A 121 -6.12 -1.57 -6.31
N CYS A 122 -5.26 -1.18 -5.37
CA CYS A 122 -4.11 -1.91 -4.90
C CYS A 122 -4.22 -2.22 -3.40
N VAL A 123 -3.56 -3.31 -2.99
CA VAL A 123 -3.09 -3.49 -1.61
C VAL A 123 -1.58 -3.37 -1.65
N THR A 124 -1.05 -2.41 -0.93
CA THR A 124 0.39 -2.23 -0.74
C THR A 124 0.76 -2.68 0.66
N ALA A 125 1.75 -3.54 0.80
CA ALA A 125 2.16 -4.06 2.09
C ALA A 125 3.68 -4.28 2.16
N PHE A 126 4.17 -4.44 3.38
CA PHE A 126 5.56 -4.80 3.62
C PHE A 126 5.68 -5.63 4.90
N VAL A 127 6.76 -6.40 4.99
CA VAL A 127 7.21 -7.04 6.22
C VAL A 127 8.73 -6.92 6.28
N GLN A 128 9.23 -6.48 7.42
CA GLN A 128 10.66 -6.26 7.69
C GLN A 128 10.94 -6.60 9.15
N GLU A 129 12.21 -6.59 9.55
CA GLU A 129 12.61 -6.98 10.90
C GLU A 129 11.84 -6.18 11.98
N THR A 130 11.70 -4.88 11.80
CA THR A 130 11.14 -3.97 12.81
C THR A 130 9.62 -4.00 12.90
N ASN A 131 8.91 -4.28 11.80
CA ASN A 131 7.45 -4.25 11.72
C ASN A 131 6.90 -4.83 10.40
N TYR A 132 5.58 -4.86 10.28
CA TYR A 132 4.87 -5.12 9.03
C TYR A 132 3.75 -4.09 8.86
N GLY A 133 3.27 -3.91 7.64
CA GLY A 133 2.19 -2.97 7.35
C GLY A 133 1.39 -3.37 6.12
N VAL A 134 0.10 -3.03 6.11
CA VAL A 134 -0.81 -3.23 4.98
C VAL A 134 -1.63 -1.95 4.79
N LYS A 135 -1.72 -1.49 3.54
CA LYS A 135 -2.48 -0.30 3.14
C LYS A 135 -3.30 -0.60 1.90
N VAL A 136 -4.43 0.08 1.79
CA VAL A 136 -5.29 0.08 0.59
C VAL A 136 -5.20 1.43 -0.07
N ASN A 137 -4.97 1.46 -1.37
CA ASN A 137 -4.74 2.66 -2.15
C ASN A 137 -5.06 2.42 -3.64
N GLY A 138 -5.19 3.50 -4.42
CA GLY A 138 -5.08 3.39 -5.86
C GLY A 138 -3.64 3.16 -6.30
N PRO A 139 -3.40 2.85 -7.58
CA PRO A 139 -2.06 2.63 -8.11
C PRO A 139 -1.22 3.92 -8.06
N TYR A 140 0.04 3.81 -7.66
CA TYR A 140 1.05 4.85 -7.89
C TYR A 140 1.39 4.94 -9.37
N MET A 141 1.65 6.17 -9.84
CA MET A 141 1.88 6.45 -11.27
C MET A 141 3.08 5.69 -11.86
N GLU A 142 4.16 5.56 -11.09
CA GLU A 142 5.42 4.96 -11.58
C GLU A 142 5.57 3.50 -11.19
N THR A 143 5.15 3.16 -9.97
CA THR A 143 5.43 1.86 -9.33
C THR A 143 4.20 0.95 -9.24
N GLY A 144 3.05 1.40 -9.76
CA GLY A 144 1.82 0.63 -9.75
C GLY A 144 1.35 0.34 -8.32
N CYS A 145 1.38 -0.92 -7.89
CA CYS A 145 0.94 -1.31 -6.53
C CYS A 145 2.08 -1.39 -5.50
N PHE A 146 3.27 -0.89 -5.82
CA PHE A 146 4.36 -0.76 -4.85
C PHE A 146 4.48 0.68 -4.37
N GLU A 147 4.62 0.89 -3.06
CA GLU A 147 4.92 2.23 -2.52
C GLU A 147 6.26 2.70 -3.10
N PRO A 148 6.33 3.88 -3.74
CA PRO A 148 7.57 4.38 -4.29
C PRO A 148 8.59 4.62 -3.17
N PRO A 149 9.89 4.46 -3.45
CA PRO A 149 10.93 4.67 -2.46
C PRO A 149 10.88 6.10 -1.91
N TYR A 150 11.37 6.27 -0.68
CA TYR A 150 11.47 7.58 -0.07
C TYR A 150 12.50 8.44 -0.83
N GLY A 151 12.04 9.27 -1.77
CA GLY A 151 12.83 10.39 -2.29
C GLY A 151 12.91 11.52 -1.25
N HIS A 152 14.12 11.97 -0.97
CA HIS A 152 14.43 13.15 -0.13
C HIS A 152 14.34 14.43 -0.94
#